data_AF-A0A4Y6PLW6-F1
#
_entry.id   AF-A0A4Y6PLW6-F1
#
_cell.length_a   1.000
_cell.length_b   1.000
_cell.length_c   1.000
_cell.angle_alpha   90.00
_cell.angle_beta   90.00
_cell.angle_gamma   90.00
#
_symmetry.space_group_name_H-M   'P 1'
#
loop_
_entity.id
_entity.type
_entity.pdbx_description
1 polymer ?
#
loop_
_entity_poly.entity_id
_entity_poly.type
_entity_poly.pdbx_seq_one_letter_code
_entity_poly.pdbx_strand_id
1 'polypeptide(L)'
;MHGGDYAICTDGAVWSIKSGEWQRKAVWTEHGHRTVELYRHGQRTRRRVSVMVREAFDNDNERKNDEDNELRWYLRRQYGLDDNELQALFNEEYDDE
;
A
#
# COMPACT_ATOMS: atom_id res chain seq x y z
N MET A 1 -7.41 14.89 25.01
CA MET A 1 -6.15 14.53 24.33
C MET A 1 -6.46 14.38 22.85
N HIS A 2 -6.07 15.36 22.03
CA HIS A 2 -6.36 15.37 20.60
C HIS A 2 -5.53 14.28 19.89
N GLY A 3 -6.15 13.54 18.96
CA GLY A 3 -5.41 12.62 18.09
C GLY A 3 -4.33 13.38 17.32
N GLY A 4 -3.20 12.73 17.04
CA GLY A 4 -2.17 13.34 16.22
C GLY A 4 -2.60 13.36 14.76
N ASP A 5 -2.43 14.50 14.10
CA ASP A 5 -2.49 14.58 12.64
C ASP A 5 -1.14 14.14 12.08
N TYR A 6 -1.16 13.37 10.99
CA TYR A 6 0.04 12.82 10.36
C TYR A 6 0.00 13.07 8.87
N ALA A 7 1.18 13.34 8.31
CA ALA A 7 1.40 13.42 6.87
C ALA A 7 2.40 12.35 6.44
N ILE A 8 2.24 11.84 5.23
CA ILE A 8 3.15 10.89 4.62
C ILE A 8 3.56 11.38 3.23
N CYS A 9 4.82 11.19 2.89
CA CYS A 9 5.38 11.46 1.57
C CYS A 9 5.48 10.15 0.77
N THR A 10 5.55 10.26 -0.56
CA THR A 10 5.65 9.10 -1.48
C THR A 10 6.93 8.28 -1.28
N ASP A 11 8.00 8.88 -0.75
CA ASP A 11 9.25 8.19 -0.35
C ASP A 11 9.12 7.41 0.97
N GLY A 12 7.95 7.47 1.60
CA GLY A 12 7.66 6.85 2.88
C GLY A 12 8.19 7.61 4.09
N ALA A 13 8.56 8.89 3.96
CA ALA A 13 8.79 9.76 5.10
C ALA A 13 7.46 10.09 5.80
N VAL A 14 7.41 9.87 7.13
CA VAL A 14 6.21 10.11 7.94
C VAL A 14 6.47 11.27 8.88
N TRP A 15 5.52 12.18 8.96
CA TRP A 15 5.58 13.39 9.78
C TRP A 15 4.36 13.46 10.70
N SER A 16 4.58 13.83 11.96
CA SER A 16 3.49 14.22 12.86
C SER A 16 3.35 15.72 12.88
N ILE A 17 2.12 16.18 12.80
CA ILE A 17 1.74 17.58 12.96
C ILE A 17 1.18 17.70 14.37
N LYS A 18 1.99 18.21 15.29
CA LYS A 18 1.60 18.40 16.69
C LYS A 18 1.70 19.87 17.03
N SER A 19 0.57 20.49 17.37
CA SER A 19 0.53 21.91 17.78
C SER A 19 1.18 22.89 16.78
N GLY A 20 1.06 22.60 15.48
CA GLY A 20 1.63 23.43 14.41
C GLY A 20 3.09 23.13 14.06
N GLU A 21 3.77 22.22 14.79
CA GLU A 21 5.12 21.79 14.47
C GLU A 21 5.12 20.47 13.70
N TRP A 22 5.98 20.40 12.68
CA TRP A 22 6.21 19.21 11.88
C TRP A 22 7.40 18.45 12.45
N GLN A 23 7.17 17.23 12.91
CA GLN A 23 8.21 16.37 13.47
C GLN A 23 8.30 15.07 12.66
N ARG A 24 9.50 14.78 12.15
CA ARG A 24 9.74 13.54 11.39
C ARG A 24 9.68 12.34 12.35
N LYS A 25 8.88 11.34 12.00
CA LYS A 25 8.76 10.10 12.75
C LYS A 25 9.86 9.12 12.36
N ALA A 26 10.39 8.42 13.36
CA ALA A 26 11.29 7.30 13.13
C ALA A 26 10.54 6.16 12.44
N VAL A 27 11.13 5.65 11.38
CA VAL A 27 10.66 4.47 10.64
C VAL A 27 11.73 3.39 10.81
N TRP A 28 11.32 2.18 11.12
CA TRP A 28 12.21 1.03 11.26
C TRP A 28 11.70 -0.16 10.45
N THR A 29 12.56 -1.15 10.24
CA THR A 29 12.17 -2.38 9.54
C THR A 29 11.69 -3.40 10.56
N GLU A 30 10.48 -3.92 10.36
CA GLU A 30 9.85 -4.98 11.17
C GLU A 30 9.35 -6.07 10.20
N HIS A 31 9.84 -7.30 10.36
CA HIS A 31 9.53 -8.44 9.46
C HIS A 31 9.72 -8.13 7.97
N GLY A 32 10.77 -7.38 7.61
CA GLY A 32 11.06 -7.01 6.21
C GLY A 32 10.26 -5.81 5.69
N HIS A 33 9.39 -5.21 6.50
CA HIS A 33 8.58 -4.06 6.11
C HIS A 33 8.98 -2.80 6.88
N ARG A 34 8.97 -1.64 6.20
CA ARG A 34 9.13 -0.33 6.85
C ARG A 34 7.86 -0.03 7.67
N THR A 35 8.03 0.20 8.97
CA THR A 35 6.94 0.39 9.95
C THR A 35 7.17 1.66 10.75
N VAL A 36 6.07 2.30 11.15
CA VAL A 36 6.04 3.48 12.01
C VAL A 36 5.01 3.31 13.13
N GLU A 37 5.28 3.87 14.30
CA GLU A 37 4.29 4.00 15.38
C GLU A 37 3.65 5.38 15.39
N LEU A 38 2.33 5.39 15.36
CA LEU A 38 1.46 6.56 15.36
C LEU A 38 0.61 6.58 16.63
N TYR A 39 0.18 7.76 17.05
CA TYR A 39 -0.70 7.96 18.18
C TYR A 39 -2.02 8.56 17.70
N ARG A 40 -3.05 7.72 17.60
CA ARG A 40 -4.37 8.10 17.05
C ARG A 40 -5.44 7.76 18.08
N HIS A 41 -6.34 8.71 18.35
CA HIS A 41 -7.45 8.54 19.31
C HIS A 41 -7.05 8.00 20.71
N GLY A 42 -5.90 8.42 21.23
CA GLY A 42 -5.45 8.00 22.55
C GLY A 42 -4.70 6.66 22.60
N GLN A 43 -4.52 5.99 21.46
CA GLN A 43 -3.84 4.70 21.36
C GLN A 43 -2.62 4.76 20.44
N ARG A 44 -1.60 3.95 20.78
CA ARG A 44 -0.44 3.71 19.92
C ARG A 44 -0.78 2.61 18.92
N THR A 45 -0.59 2.89 17.65
CA THR A 45 -0.85 1.95 16.54
C THR A 45 0.40 1.85 15.67
N ARG A 46 0.80 0.63 15.32
CA ARG A 46 1.88 0.37 14.36
C ARG A 46 1.29 0.22 12.96
N ARG A 47 1.87 0.92 11.99
CA ARG A 47 1.40 0.93 10.60
C ARG A 47 2.57 0.70 9.65
N ARG A 48 2.35 -0.09 8.60
CA ARG A 48 3.31 -0.27 7.51
C ARG A 48 3.30 0.98 6.64
N VAL A 49 4.49 1.49 6.34
CA VAL A 49 4.68 2.70 5.53
C VAL A 49 4.15 2.48 4.11
N SER A 50 4.37 1.31 3.52
CA SER A 50 3.87 0.98 2.18
C SER A 50 2.34 1.07 2.09
N VAL A 51 1.64 0.57 3.11
CA VAL A 51 0.17 0.64 3.19
C VAL A 51 -0.29 2.10 3.33
N MET A 52 0.40 2.89 4.17
CA MET A 52 0.07 4.31 4.32
C MET A 52 0.32 5.12 3.04
N VAL A 53 1.39 4.84 2.30
CA VAL A 53 1.68 5.49 1.01
C VAL A 53 0.58 5.11 0.02
N ARG A 54 0.25 3.82 -0.07
CA ARG A 54 -0.83 3.34 -0.92
C ARG A 54 -2.14 4.03 -0.58
N GLU A 55 -2.63 3.95 0.65
CA GLU A 55 -3.89 4.60 1.05
C GLU A 55 -3.93 6.13 0.83
N ALA A 56 -2.79 6.82 0.86
CA ALA A 56 -2.72 8.27 0.71
C ALA A 56 -2.63 8.74 -0.75
N PHE A 57 -2.08 7.92 -1.65
CA PHE A 57 -1.76 8.31 -3.01
C PHE A 57 -2.38 7.41 -4.09
N ASP A 58 -2.81 6.21 -3.72
CA ASP A 58 -3.48 5.24 -4.59
C ASP A 58 -4.98 5.57 -4.63
N ASN A 59 -5.35 6.39 -5.62
CA ASN A 59 -6.66 7.02 -5.75
C ASN A 59 -7.52 6.16 -6.68
N ASP A 60 -8.12 5.08 -6.16
CA ASP A 60 -9.16 4.18 -6.72
C ASP A 60 -9.04 3.68 -8.19
N ASN A 61 -7.98 4.04 -8.92
CA ASN A 61 -7.82 3.75 -10.35
C ASN A 61 -6.74 2.67 -10.62
N GLU A 62 -5.86 2.36 -9.67
CA GLU A 62 -4.88 1.25 -9.79
C GLU A 62 -5.34 -0.05 -9.12
N ARG A 63 -6.49 -0.05 -8.43
CA ARG A 63 -7.04 -1.26 -7.78
C ARG A 63 -7.24 -2.42 -8.76
N LYS A 64 -7.57 -2.13 -10.03
CA LYS A 64 -7.68 -3.12 -11.10
C LYS A 64 -6.33 -3.77 -11.45
N ASN A 65 -5.26 -3.00 -11.51
CA ASN A 65 -3.94 -3.52 -11.87
C ASN A 65 -3.32 -4.38 -10.74
N ASP A 66 -3.58 -4.05 -9.47
CA ASP A 66 -3.05 -4.82 -8.34
C ASP A 66 -3.77 -6.15 -8.13
N GLU A 67 -5.10 -6.21 -8.31
CA GLU A 67 -5.84 -7.48 -8.28
C GLU A 67 -5.42 -8.38 -9.46
N ASP A 68 -5.23 -7.80 -10.65
CA ASP A 68 -4.74 -8.55 -11.82
C ASP A 68 -3.31 -9.05 -11.60
N ASN A 69 -2.44 -8.26 -10.95
CA ASN A 69 -1.07 -8.67 -10.63
C ASN A 69 -1.02 -9.76 -9.54
N GLU A 70 -1.85 -9.67 -8.51
CA GLU A 70 -1.97 -10.73 -7.48
C GLU A 70 -2.54 -12.02 -8.07
N LEU A 71 -3.53 -11.93 -8.96
CA LEU A 71 -4.12 -13.07 -9.64
C LEU A 71 -3.15 -13.70 -10.65
N ARG A 72 -2.41 -12.89 -11.42
CA ARG A 72 -1.31 -13.35 -12.29
C ARG A 72 -0.23 -14.07 -11.49
N TRP A 73 0.15 -13.53 -10.33
CA TRP A 73 1.12 -14.17 -9.45
C TRP A 73 0.61 -15.51 -8.91
N TYR A 74 -0.66 -15.59 -8.48
CA TYR A 74 -1.26 -16.83 -7.99
C TYR A 74 -1.30 -17.89 -9.09
N LEU A 75 -1.75 -17.52 -10.30
CA LEU A 75 -1.86 -18.41 -11.45
C LEU A 75 -0.48 -18.94 -11.88
N ARG A 76 0.53 -18.08 -11.93
CA ARG A 76 1.92 -18.48 -12.18
C ARG A 76 2.44 -19.47 -11.15
N ARG A 77 2.14 -19.25 -9.87
CA ARG A 77 2.65 -20.08 -8.78
C ARG A 77 1.94 -21.42 -8.65
N GLN A 78 0.63 -21.45 -8.85
CA GLN A 78 -0.20 -22.63 -8.63
C GLN A 78 -0.29 -23.54 -9.86
N TYR A 79 -0.31 -22.94 -11.06
CA TYR A 79 -0.50 -23.64 -12.32
C TYR A 79 0.73 -23.60 -13.24
N GLY A 80 1.77 -22.85 -12.87
CA GLY A 80 3.01 -22.76 -13.64
C GLY A 80 2.87 -21.96 -14.93
N LEU A 81 1.80 -21.16 -15.08
CA LEU A 81 1.53 -20.41 -16.30
C LEU A 81 2.62 -19.39 -16.59
N ASP A 82 2.99 -19.28 -17.87
CA ASP A 82 3.92 -18.28 -18.35
C ASP A 82 3.25 -16.95 -18.70
N ASP A 83 4.06 -15.94 -19.00
CA ASP A 83 3.57 -14.58 -19.21
C ASP A 83 2.66 -14.46 -20.45
N ASN A 84 2.79 -15.33 -21.46
CA ASN A 84 1.90 -15.34 -22.63
C ASN A 84 0.54 -15.97 -22.31
N GLU A 85 0.54 -17.07 -21.56
CA GLU A 85 -0.69 -17.75 -21.10
C GLU A 85 -1.48 -16.86 -20.15
N LEU A 86 -0.79 -16.16 -19.24
CA LEU A 86 -1.39 -15.15 -18.38
C LEU A 86 -1.94 -13.97 -19.19
N GLN A 87 -1.23 -13.51 -20.23
CA GLN A 87 -1.73 -12.40 -21.04
C GLN A 87 -2.99 -12.78 -21.83
N ALA A 88 -3.11 -14.03 -22.30
CA ALA A 88 -4.30 -14.52 -23.00
C ALA A 88 -5.53 -14.55 -22.07
N LEU A 89 -5.39 -15.11 -20.86
CA LEU A 89 -6.49 -15.20 -19.88
C LEU A 89 -7.06 -13.84 -19.46
N PHE A 90 -6.23 -12.80 -19.45
CA PHE A 90 -6.64 -11.45 -19.06
C PHE A 90 -7.04 -10.57 -20.26
N ASN A 91 -6.83 -11.05 -21.49
CA ASN A 91 -7.24 -10.35 -22.72
C ASN A 91 -8.58 -10.89 -23.27
N GLU A 92 -9.09 -12.03 -22.79
CA GLU A 92 -10.36 -12.63 -23.26
C GLU A 92 -11.64 -11.91 -22.76
N GLU A 93 -11.54 -10.82 -21.99
CA GLU A 93 -12.71 -10.05 -21.50
C GLU A 93 -13.10 -8.83 -22.37
N TYR A 94 -12.78 -8.80 -23.66
CA TYR A 94 -13.37 -7.85 -24.63
C TYR A 94 -13.47 -8.46 -26.04
N ASP A 95 -14.25 -9.52 -26.20
CA ASP A 95 -14.88 -9.88 -27.49
C ASP A 95 -16.24 -10.54 -27.19
N ASP A 96 -17.16 -9.75 -26.63
CA ASP A 96 -18.59 -10.04 -26.74
C ASP A 96 -19.10 -9.27 -27.96
N GLU A 97 -19.46 -10.05 -29.00
CA GLU A 97 -20.22 -9.64 -30.19
C GLU A 97 -21.58 -9.02 -29.84
#